data_AF-A0A531LM28-F1
#
_entry.id   AF-A0A531LM28-F1
#
_cell.length_a   1.000
_cell.length_b   1.000
_cell.length_c   1.000
_cell.angle_alpha   90.00
_cell.angle_beta   90.00
_cell.angle_gamma   90.00
#
_symmetry.space_group_name_H-M   'P 1'
#
loop_
_entity.id
_entity.type
_entity.pdbx_description
1 polymer ?
#
loop_
_entity_poly.entity_id
_entity_poly.type
_entity_poly.pdbx_seq_one_letter_code
_entity_poly.pdbx_strand_id
1 'polypeptide(L)'
;YVPGGTASYPSSVLMNAVPAKVAGVERIVMVVPAPHGVVNPLVLVAADISGVSEIYRVGGAQAIAALAYGTQTIKPVAKIVGPGNAYVAAAKRR
;
A
#
# COMPACT_ATOMS: atom_id res chain seq x y z
N TYR A 1 -0.05 0.84 -2.67
CA TYR A 1 1.14 -0.03 -2.56
C TYR A 1 2.33 0.83 -2.20
N VAL A 2 3.12 0.45 -1.20
CA VAL A 2 4.35 1.15 -0.81
C VAL A 2 5.52 0.17 -0.89
N PRO A 3 6.62 0.50 -1.61
CA PRO A 3 7.80 -0.35 -1.64
C PRO A 3 8.41 -0.56 -0.23
N GLY A 4 8.94 -1.74 0.03
CA GLY A 4 9.71 -2.05 1.25
C GLY A 4 11.23 -1.92 1.03
N GLY A 5 11.99 -2.18 2.09
CA GLY A 5 13.46 -2.13 2.06
C GLY A 5 14.01 -0.69 1.91
N THR A 6 15.05 -0.53 1.10
CA THR A 6 15.74 0.77 0.90
C THR A 6 14.90 1.81 0.18
N ALA A 7 13.83 1.40 -0.53
CA ALA A 7 12.90 2.29 -1.22
C ALA A 7 11.65 2.63 -0.38
N SER A 8 11.69 2.39 0.93
CA SER A 8 10.56 2.61 1.84
C SER A 8 10.53 4.05 2.34
N TYR A 9 9.87 4.93 1.57
CA TYR A 9 9.84 6.37 1.83
C TYR A 9 8.52 6.83 2.47
N PRO A 10 8.55 7.57 3.60
CA PRO A 10 7.34 8.16 4.18
C PRO A 10 6.66 9.15 3.22
N SER A 11 7.43 9.87 2.39
CA SER A 11 6.89 10.78 1.38
C SER A 11 6.00 10.08 0.36
N SER A 12 6.32 8.84 -0.04
CA SER A 12 5.50 8.05 -0.96
C SER A 12 4.15 7.69 -0.34
N VAL A 13 4.08 7.50 0.98
CA VAL A 13 2.82 7.28 1.70
C VAL A 13 1.98 8.55 1.62
N LEU A 14 2.55 9.69 2.01
CA LEU A 14 1.85 10.98 2.03
C LEU A 14 1.31 11.35 0.63
N MET A 15 2.14 11.23 -0.41
CA MET A 15 1.75 11.56 -1.78
C MET A 15 0.61 10.69 -2.34
N ASN A 16 0.40 9.48 -1.82
CA ASN A 16 -0.70 8.62 -2.24
C ASN A 16 -1.94 8.74 -1.33
N ALA A 17 -1.73 8.81 -0.02
CA ALA A 17 -2.82 8.75 0.97
C ALA A 17 -3.50 10.11 1.19
N VAL A 18 -2.74 11.22 1.22
CA VAL A 18 -3.31 12.56 1.46
C VAL A 18 -4.34 12.94 0.39
N PRO A 19 -4.09 12.76 -0.93
CA PRO A 19 -5.12 13.05 -1.94
C PRO A 19 -6.37 12.17 -1.79
N ALA A 20 -6.22 10.89 -1.43
CA ALA A 20 -7.36 10.00 -1.20
C ALA A 20 -8.18 10.45 0.01
N LYS A 21 -7.53 10.88 1.09
CA LYS A 21 -8.18 11.41 2.28
C LYS A 21 -8.94 12.70 1.99
N VAL A 22 -8.31 13.64 1.28
CA VAL A 22 -8.94 14.90 0.84
C VAL A 22 -10.12 14.65 -0.08
N ALA A 23 -10.04 13.64 -0.94
CA ALA A 23 -11.14 13.22 -1.82
C ALA A 23 -12.29 12.49 -1.09
N GLY A 24 -12.19 12.29 0.23
CA GLY A 24 -13.25 11.65 1.02
C GLY A 24 -13.30 10.13 0.88
N VAL A 25 -12.22 9.47 0.46
CA VAL A 25 -12.17 8.00 0.38
C VAL A 25 -12.32 7.41 1.79
N GLU A 26 -13.40 6.67 2.03
CA GLU A 26 -13.74 6.12 3.35
C GLU A 26 -12.75 5.06 3.85
N ARG A 27 -12.23 4.24 2.93
CA ARG A 27 -11.32 3.13 3.24
C ARG A 27 -10.04 3.24 2.42
N ILE A 28 -8.93 3.51 3.11
CA ILE A 28 -7.59 3.66 2.50
C ILE A 28 -6.70 2.52 2.99
N VAL A 29 -6.36 1.60 2.09
CA VAL A 29 -5.56 0.42 2.41
C VAL A 29 -4.11 0.61 1.96
N MET A 30 -3.16 0.35 2.85
CA MET A 30 -1.74 0.28 2.54
C MET A 30 -1.25 -1.17 2.60
N VAL A 31 -0.57 -1.59 1.53
CA VAL A 31 0.24 -2.82 1.53
C VAL A 31 1.71 -2.43 1.44
N VAL A 32 2.52 -3.00 2.32
CA VAL A 32 3.97 -2.77 2.41
C VAL A 32 4.67 -4.08 2.73
N PRO A 33 5.61 -4.58 1.90
CA PRO A 33 6.36 -5.77 2.23
C PRO A 33 7.28 -5.50 3.43
N ALA A 34 7.30 -6.45 4.37
CA ALA A 34 8.13 -6.41 5.57
C ALA A 34 9.19 -7.53 5.51
N PRO A 35 10.25 -7.39 4.68
CA PRO A 35 11.32 -8.39 4.64
C PRO A 35 11.92 -8.56 6.04
N HIS A 36 12.13 -9.81 6.46
CA HIS A 36 12.54 -10.15 7.83
C HIS A 36 11.60 -9.65 8.93
N GLY A 37 10.34 -9.37 8.61
CA GLY A 37 9.33 -8.91 9.55
C GLY A 37 9.42 -7.42 9.92
N VAL A 38 10.36 -6.67 9.35
CA VAL A 38 10.62 -5.26 9.69
C VAL A 38 9.94 -4.32 8.69
N VAL A 39 9.25 -3.30 9.21
CA VAL A 39 8.69 -2.19 8.44
C VAL A 39 9.36 -0.90 8.90
N ASN A 40 9.61 0.03 7.98
CA ASN A 40 10.14 1.35 8.32
C ASN A 40 9.15 2.09 9.26
N PRO A 41 9.54 2.45 10.50
CA PRO A 41 8.65 3.15 11.43
C PRO A 41 8.11 4.47 10.87
N LEU A 42 8.91 5.18 10.07
CA LEU A 42 8.48 6.44 9.46
C LEU A 42 7.34 6.24 8.46
N VAL A 43 7.28 5.08 7.78
CA VAL A 43 6.18 4.72 6.89
C VAL A 43 4.90 4.46 7.67
N LEU A 44 4.99 3.87 8.87
CA LEU A 44 3.84 3.64 9.74
C LEU A 44 3.29 4.96 10.30
N VAL A 45 4.18 5.85 10.77
CA VAL A 45 3.77 7.19 11.24
C VAL A 45 3.16 7.99 10.08
N ALA A 46 3.76 7.98 8.90
CA ALA A 46 3.21 8.66 7.73
C ALA A 46 1.82 8.13 7.33
N ALA A 47 1.58 6.82 7.47
CA ALA A 47 0.30 6.20 7.19
C ALA A 47 -0.78 6.65 8.18
N ASP A 48 -0.45 6.67 9.48
CA ASP A 48 -1.35 7.12 10.54
C ASP A 48 -1.79 8.58 10.33
N ILE A 49 -0.83 9.50 10.20
CA ILE A 49 -1.14 10.94 10.03
C ILE A 49 -1.84 11.27 8.70
N SER A 50 -1.71 10.42 7.67
CA SER A 50 -2.38 10.63 6.38
C SER A 50 -3.75 9.95 6.26
N GLY A 51 -4.20 9.25 7.31
CA GLY A 51 -5.53 8.66 7.37
C GLY A 51 -5.65 7.31 6.66
N VAL A 52 -4.56 6.54 6.57
CA VAL A 52 -4.61 5.13 6.15
C VAL A 52 -5.38 4.33 7.20
N SER A 53 -6.40 3.57 6.79
CA SER A 53 -7.27 2.82 7.70
C SER A 53 -6.79 1.39 7.98
N GLU A 54 -6.08 0.78 7.03
CA GLU A 54 -5.63 -0.61 7.13
C GLU A 54 -4.21 -0.77 6.57
N ILE A 55 -3.37 -1.54 7.27
CA ILE A 55 -1.98 -1.80 6.86
C ILE A 55 -1.72 -3.30 6.85
N TYR A 56 -1.26 -3.82 5.71
CA TYR A 56 -0.92 -5.23 5.56
C TYR A 56 0.55 -5.42 5.16
N ARG A 57 1.21 -6.37 5.82
CA ARG A 57 2.63 -6.70 5.62
C ARG A 57 2.87 -7.62 4.42
N VAL A 58 2.36 -7.23 3.26
CA VAL A 58 2.47 -7.96 1.99
C VAL A 58 2.92 -7.04 0.86
N GLY A 59 3.63 -7.57 -0.14
CA GLY A 59 4.08 -6.83 -1.32
C GLY A 59 4.06 -7.67 -2.58
N GLY A 60 4.72 -7.21 -3.65
CA GLY A 60 4.78 -7.93 -4.92
C GLY A 60 3.45 -8.05 -5.66
N ALA A 61 3.41 -8.93 -6.67
CA ALA A 61 2.22 -9.18 -7.49
C ALA A 61 1.05 -9.75 -6.66
N GLN A 62 1.35 -10.58 -5.67
CA GLN A 62 0.37 -11.18 -4.77
C GLN A 62 -0.39 -10.14 -3.92
N ALA A 63 0.26 -9.06 -3.51
CA ALA A 63 -0.43 -7.97 -2.81
C ALA A 63 -1.37 -7.21 -3.75
N ILE A 64 -1.00 -7.05 -5.03
CA ILE A 64 -1.87 -6.45 -6.03
C ILE A 64 -3.09 -7.34 -6.29
N ALA A 65 -2.89 -8.65 -6.44
CA ALA A 65 -3.97 -9.60 -6.60
C ALA A 65 -4.92 -9.62 -5.38
N ALA A 66 -4.38 -9.61 -4.16
CA ALA A 66 -5.19 -9.57 -2.94
C ALA A 66 -6.02 -8.29 -2.83
N LEU A 67 -5.48 -7.15 -3.25
CA LEU A 67 -6.22 -5.88 -3.30
C LEU A 67 -7.26 -5.84 -4.41
N ALA A 68 -6.98 -6.45 -5.57
CA ALA A 68 -7.88 -6.44 -6.72
C ALA A 68 -9.06 -7.42 -6.55
N TYR A 69 -8.78 -8.65 -6.14
CA TYR A 69 -9.76 -9.74 -6.08
C TYR A 69 -10.29 -10.01 -4.67
N GLY A 70 -9.59 -9.51 -3.64
CA GLY A 70 -9.92 -9.79 -2.26
C GLY A 70 -9.39 -11.14 -1.77
N THR A 71 -9.34 -11.28 -0.45
CA THR A 71 -9.10 -12.53 0.28
C THR A 71 -10.04 -12.58 1.49
N GLN A 72 -9.98 -13.64 2.29
CA GLN A 72 -10.71 -13.71 3.56
C GLN A 72 -10.33 -12.57 4.52
N THR A 73 -9.09 -12.05 4.42
CA THR A 73 -8.55 -11.02 5.33
C THR A 73 -8.48 -9.64 4.70
N ILE A 74 -8.23 -9.55 3.39
CA ILE A 74 -8.07 -8.29 2.66
C ILE A 74 -9.28 -8.10 1.75
N LYS A 75 -10.21 -7.21 2.12
CA LYS A 75 -11.33 -6.87 1.24
C LYS A 75 -10.81 -6.13 -0.01
N PRO A 76 -11.38 -6.39 -1.21
CA PRO A 76 -10.92 -5.77 -2.44
C PRO A 76 -11.09 -4.24 -2.39
N VAL A 77 -10.31 -3.54 -3.21
CA VAL A 77 -10.37 -2.07 -3.35
C VAL A 77 -10.72 -1.69 -4.79
N ALA A 78 -11.39 -0.55 -4.96
CA ALA A 78 -11.80 -0.07 -6.27
C ALA A 78 -10.63 0.45 -7.14
N LYS A 79 -9.50 0.84 -6.53
CA LYS A 79 -8.34 1.40 -7.25
C LYS A 79 -7.04 1.14 -6.51
N ILE A 80 -5.97 0.82 -7.25
CA ILE A 80 -4.64 0.54 -6.68
C ILE A 80 -3.58 1.51 -7.22
N VAL A 81 -3.07 2.38 -6.35
CA VAL A 81 -2.00 3.35 -6.65
C VAL A 81 -0.64 2.98 -6.02
N GLY A 82 0.38 3.79 -6.31
CA GLY A 82 1.76 3.63 -5.80
C GLY A 82 2.70 2.84 -6.74
N PRO A 83 3.97 3.24 -6.85
CA PRO A 83 4.94 2.58 -7.72
C PRO A 83 5.39 1.23 -7.15
N GLY A 84 5.92 0.35 -8.00
CA GLY A 84 6.52 -0.91 -7.57
C GLY A 84 7.47 -1.46 -8.64
N ASN A 85 8.11 -2.61 -8.33
CA ASN A 85 9.01 -3.28 -9.26
C ASN A 85 8.27 -3.88 -10.47
N ALA A 86 9.00 -4.53 -11.37
CA ALA A 86 8.45 -5.13 -12.59
C ALA A 86 7.25 -6.07 -12.33
N TYR A 87 7.26 -6.85 -11.25
CA TYR A 87 6.16 -7.74 -10.88
C TYR A 87 4.89 -6.97 -10.49
N VAL A 88 5.04 -5.91 -9.68
CA VAL A 88 3.92 -5.04 -9.30
C VAL A 88 3.36 -4.31 -10.51
N ALA A 89 4.24 -3.78 -11.36
CA ALA A 89 3.83 -3.09 -12.58
C ALA A 89 3.10 -4.03 -13.55
N ALA A 90 3.60 -5.25 -13.75
CA ALA A 90 2.95 -6.25 -14.57
C ALA A 90 1.59 -6.67 -14.00
N ALA A 91 1.49 -6.88 -12.69
CA ALA A 91 0.24 -7.23 -12.02
C ALA A 91 -0.83 -6.12 -12.14
N LYS A 92 -0.43 -4.85 -12.09
CA LYS A 92 -1.35 -3.70 -12.24
C LYS A 92 -1.88 -3.49 -13.67
N ARG A 93 -1.24 -4.09 -14.68
CA ARG A 93 -1.66 -4.00 -16.08
C ARG A 93 -2.70 -5.05 -16.45
N ARG A 94 -2.93 -6.04 -15.60
CA ARG A 94 -3.92 -7.11 -15.78
C ARG A 94 -5.19 -6.73 -15.05
#